data_AF-A0A087MLS2-F1
#
_entry.id   AF-A0A087MLS2-F1
#
_cell.length_a   1.000
_cell.length_b   1.000
_cell.length_c   1.000
_cell.angle_alpha   90.00
_cell.angle_beta   90.00
_cell.angle_gamma   90.00
#
_symmetry.space_group_name_H-M   'P 1'
#
loop_
_entity.id
_entity.type
_entity.pdbx_description
1 polymer ?
#
loop_
_entity_poly.entity_id
_entity_poly.type
_entity_poly.pdbx_seq_one_letter_code
_entity_poly.pdbx_strand_id
1 'polypeptide(L)'
;MFRLLLTCLLLASSWSAAAQVLKIATLAPEGSAWMRELRAAADEVGQGSNGRMQVKFYPGGVMGNDAVVLRKMRLGQLQGGVLTSSELSLVYPDAPVYSLPFMFDDWDDVQRARAAVDPLLAKGFQERGLRMLGVSGVGFAYLMGDRPLRDRGDVAGIKLWVPQNDVIAIRTFEAAGISPIPLPIGDVFTSLQTGMVDTVANTPSGAIALQWHGKLGHMVDLPLTFVIGYLVLDEKAWKRLSPADQQLLATAFGNAATRMDATVKRDNLAALEALKKQGMQVNALAPEEAARWRAAGAGVVADMEARGELSPVVMTALRRALAGSGDD
;
A
#
# COMPACT_ATOMS: atom_id res chain seq x y z
N MET A 1 -30.84 61.95 -40.35
CA MET A 1 -31.09 60.57 -39.90
C MET A 1 -29.92 59.70 -40.31
N PHE A 2 -28.95 59.44 -39.42
CA PHE A 2 -28.05 58.30 -39.57
C PHE A 2 -27.43 58.00 -38.20
N ARG A 3 -28.03 57.05 -37.47
CA ARG A 3 -27.51 56.48 -36.23
C ARG A 3 -26.54 55.38 -36.64
N LEU A 4 -25.24 55.55 -36.43
CA LEU A 4 -24.28 54.45 -36.48
C LEU A 4 -24.12 53.91 -35.05
N LEU A 5 -24.70 52.74 -34.80
CA LEU A 5 -24.53 51.98 -33.56
C LEU A 5 -23.07 51.49 -33.48
N LEU A 6 -22.38 51.88 -32.42
CA LEU A 6 -21.11 51.25 -32.00
C LEU A 6 -21.44 49.92 -31.32
N THR A 7 -21.27 48.81 -32.03
CA THR A 7 -21.37 47.47 -31.43
C THR A 7 -20.04 47.15 -30.75
N CYS A 8 -19.96 47.31 -29.43
CA CYS A 8 -18.85 46.79 -28.63
C CYS A 8 -18.86 45.26 -28.71
N LEU A 9 -18.03 44.68 -29.58
CA LEU A 9 -17.68 43.27 -29.53
C LEU A 9 -16.91 43.01 -28.22
N LEU A 10 -17.61 42.51 -27.21
CA LEU A 10 -16.98 41.87 -26.06
C LEU A 10 -16.31 40.59 -26.58
N LEU A 11 -15.01 40.68 -26.88
CA LEU A 11 -14.14 39.52 -27.01
C LEU A 11 -14.15 38.82 -25.64
N ALA A 12 -15.06 37.86 -25.47
CA ALA A 12 -15.00 36.88 -24.40
C ALA A 12 -13.74 36.05 -24.66
N SER A 13 -12.63 36.53 -24.10
CA SER A 13 -11.40 35.78 -23.99
C SER A 13 -11.73 34.54 -23.17
N SER A 14 -12.00 33.42 -23.84
CA SER A 14 -12.07 32.12 -23.18
C SER A 14 -10.67 31.85 -22.65
N TRP A 15 -10.40 32.29 -21.43
CA TRP A 15 -9.22 31.90 -20.68
C TRP A 15 -9.35 30.38 -20.51
N SER A 16 -8.76 29.63 -21.44
CA SER A 16 -8.55 28.21 -21.24
C SER A 16 -7.55 28.12 -20.09
N ALA A 17 -8.07 28.00 -18.87
CA ALA A 17 -7.25 27.72 -17.71
C ALA A 17 -6.52 26.42 -18.03
N ALA A 18 -5.18 26.48 -18.09
CA ALA A 18 -4.38 25.29 -18.33
C ALA A 18 -4.77 24.23 -17.30
N ALA A 19 -5.09 23.02 -17.77
CA ALA A 19 -5.54 21.94 -16.91
C ALA A 19 -4.53 21.72 -15.77
N GLN A 20 -5.01 21.65 -14.53
CA GLN A 20 -4.16 21.30 -13.41
C GLN A 20 -3.82 19.82 -13.49
N VAL A 21 -2.55 19.51 -13.80
CA VAL A 21 -2.06 18.13 -13.90
C VAL A 21 -1.47 17.70 -12.57
N LEU A 22 -2.09 16.71 -11.93
CA LEU A 22 -1.54 16.03 -10.75
C LEU A 22 -0.70 14.83 -11.22
N LYS A 23 0.62 14.93 -11.06
CA LYS A 23 1.56 13.86 -11.41
C LYS A 23 1.73 12.92 -10.22
N ILE A 24 1.36 11.65 -10.40
CA ILE A 24 1.37 10.64 -9.33
C ILE A 24 2.23 9.45 -9.75
N ALA A 25 3.20 9.06 -8.93
CA ALA A 25 4.03 7.89 -9.20
C ALA A 25 3.59 6.67 -8.38
N THR A 26 3.86 5.47 -8.88
CA THR A 26 3.54 4.22 -8.19
C THR A 26 4.48 3.09 -8.62
N LEU A 27 4.71 2.16 -7.70
CA LEU A 27 5.42 0.91 -7.97
C LEU A 27 4.51 -0.17 -8.56
N ALA A 28 3.19 0.01 -8.49
CA ALA A 28 2.23 -0.92 -9.10
C ALA A 28 2.54 -1.07 -10.60
N PRO A 29 2.73 -2.31 -11.10
CA PRO A 29 2.98 -2.54 -12.52
C PRO A 29 1.83 -2.07 -13.39
N GLU A 30 2.15 -1.58 -14.58
CA GLU A 30 1.13 -1.29 -15.59
C GLU A 30 0.33 -2.58 -15.92
N GLY A 31 -0.98 -2.43 -16.14
CA GLY A 31 -1.87 -3.57 -16.38
C GLY A 31 -2.29 -4.35 -15.13
N SER A 32 -1.72 -4.07 -13.95
CA SER A 32 -2.20 -4.64 -12.67
C SER A 32 -3.62 -4.19 -12.32
N ALA A 33 -4.32 -4.94 -11.46
CA ALA A 33 -5.67 -4.59 -11.03
C ALA A 33 -5.74 -3.23 -10.33
N TRP A 34 -4.73 -2.92 -9.51
CA TRP A 34 -4.53 -1.61 -8.90
C TRP A 34 -4.47 -0.48 -9.94
N MET A 35 -3.62 -0.65 -10.96
CA MET A 35 -3.46 0.39 -11.99
C MET A 35 -4.72 0.60 -12.83
N ARG A 36 -5.52 -0.44 -13.07
CA ARG A 36 -6.81 -0.30 -13.78
C ARG A 36 -7.79 0.58 -13.01
N GLU A 37 -7.95 0.35 -11.70
CA GLU A 37 -8.84 1.16 -10.85
C GLU A 37 -8.35 2.60 -10.69
N LEU A 38 -7.04 2.79 -10.52
CA LEU A 38 -6.44 4.12 -10.44
C LEU A 38 -6.65 4.92 -11.74
N ARG A 39 -6.50 4.29 -12.91
CA ARG A 39 -6.77 4.93 -14.20
C ARG A 39 -8.25 5.26 -14.38
N ALA A 40 -9.16 4.35 -14.03
CA ALA A 40 -10.59 4.62 -14.09
C ALA A 40 -10.98 5.83 -13.23
N ALA A 41 -10.41 5.95 -12.02
CA ALA A 41 -10.62 7.13 -11.18
C ALA A 41 -10.02 8.42 -11.77
N ALA A 42 -8.84 8.34 -12.40
CA ALA A 42 -8.27 9.49 -13.10
C ALA A 42 -9.15 9.98 -14.25
N ASP A 43 -9.74 9.05 -15.01
CA ASP A 43 -10.66 9.36 -16.10
C ASP A 43 -11.97 9.98 -15.57
N GLU A 44 -12.51 9.46 -14.47
CA GLU A 44 -13.67 10.02 -13.75
C GLU A 44 -13.40 11.47 -13.33
N VAL A 45 -12.22 11.76 -12.77
CA VAL A 45 -11.80 13.11 -12.39
C VAL A 45 -11.66 14.02 -13.63
N GLY A 46 -11.08 13.52 -14.71
CA GLY A 46 -10.94 14.27 -15.96
C GLY A 46 -12.29 14.65 -16.55
N GLN A 47 -13.22 13.71 -16.62
CA GLN A 47 -14.57 13.92 -17.12
C GLN A 47 -15.40 14.82 -16.19
N GLY A 48 -15.44 14.51 -14.89
CA GLY A 48 -16.21 15.26 -13.90
C GLY A 48 -15.73 16.70 -13.71
N SER A 49 -14.45 16.98 -13.98
CA SER A 49 -13.90 18.35 -13.92
C SER A 49 -14.04 19.11 -15.25
N ASN A 50 -14.59 18.49 -16.31
CA ASN A 50 -14.58 19.01 -17.68
C ASN A 50 -13.16 19.37 -18.16
N GLY A 51 -12.18 18.52 -17.84
CA GLY A 51 -10.78 18.69 -18.23
C GLY A 51 -10.00 19.73 -17.43
N ARG A 52 -10.61 20.43 -16.45
CA ARG A 52 -9.91 21.39 -15.57
C ARG A 52 -8.86 20.71 -14.70
N MET A 53 -9.05 19.42 -14.39
CA MET A 53 -8.08 18.56 -13.72
C MET A 53 -7.72 17.36 -14.58
N GLN A 54 -6.46 16.95 -14.49
CA GLN A 54 -6.01 15.66 -15.01
C GLN A 54 -5.11 14.99 -13.99
N VAL A 55 -5.25 13.68 -13.84
CA VAL A 55 -4.34 12.87 -13.02
C VAL A 55 -3.50 12.02 -13.94
N LYS A 56 -2.18 12.23 -13.89
CA LYS A 56 -1.22 11.49 -14.71
C LYS A 56 -0.41 10.53 -13.84
N PHE A 57 -0.63 9.24 -14.05
CA PHE A 57 0.12 8.17 -13.37
C PHE A 57 1.44 7.83 -14.08
N TYR A 58 2.46 7.58 -13.26
CA TYR A 58 3.77 7.04 -13.64
C TYR A 58 3.97 5.68 -12.93
N PRO A 59 3.61 4.57 -13.58
CA PRO A 59 3.54 3.24 -12.99
C PRO A 59 4.91 2.52 -12.96
N GLY A 60 4.97 1.38 -12.30
CA GLY A 60 6.09 0.43 -12.36
C GLY A 60 7.45 1.00 -11.92
N GLY A 61 7.46 2.05 -11.10
CA GLY A 61 8.69 2.64 -10.59
C GLY A 61 9.51 3.41 -11.63
N VAL A 62 8.94 3.82 -12.76
CA VAL A 62 9.64 4.66 -13.76
C VAL A 62 10.10 6.01 -13.20
N MET A 63 9.51 6.44 -12.08
CA MET A 63 9.92 7.64 -11.34
C MET A 63 10.85 7.35 -10.15
N GLY A 64 11.37 6.13 -10.02
CA GLY A 64 12.20 5.66 -8.91
C GLY A 64 11.40 4.86 -7.88
N ASN A 65 12.10 4.35 -6.87
CA ASN A 65 11.49 3.69 -5.70
C ASN A 65 10.73 4.69 -4.81
N ASP A 66 10.02 4.21 -3.79
CA ASP A 66 9.18 5.06 -2.93
C ASP A 66 9.97 6.19 -2.24
N ALA A 67 11.21 5.93 -1.82
CA ALA A 67 12.10 6.95 -1.26
C ALA A 67 12.36 8.10 -2.25
N VAL A 68 12.64 7.76 -3.51
CA VAL A 68 12.83 8.74 -4.59
C VAL A 68 11.52 9.49 -4.89
N VAL A 69 10.38 8.79 -4.88
CA VAL A 69 9.06 9.42 -5.08
C VAL A 69 8.76 10.43 -3.97
N LEU A 70 8.95 10.06 -2.70
CA LEU A 70 8.79 10.98 -1.56
C LEU A 70 9.70 12.21 -1.68
N ARG A 71 10.97 12.02 -2.08
CA ARG A 71 11.88 13.14 -2.35
C ARG A 71 11.35 14.04 -3.47
N LYS A 72 10.87 13.47 -4.57
CA LYS A 72 10.28 14.23 -5.70
C LYS A 72 9.01 14.97 -5.31
N MET A 73 8.20 14.41 -4.42
CA MET A 73 7.03 15.09 -3.83
C MET A 73 7.47 16.30 -2.99
N ARG A 74 8.46 16.13 -2.09
CA ARG A 74 9.01 17.23 -1.29
C ARG A 74 9.57 18.38 -2.14
N LEU A 75 10.14 18.06 -3.30
CA LEU A 75 10.66 19.03 -4.28
C LEU A 75 9.58 19.60 -5.23
N GLY A 76 8.32 19.15 -5.12
CA GLY A 76 7.21 19.60 -5.97
C GLY A 76 7.25 19.07 -7.42
N GLN A 77 8.13 18.12 -7.73
CA GLN A 77 8.24 17.50 -9.06
C GLN A 77 7.11 16.49 -9.33
N LEU A 78 6.63 15.85 -8.27
CA LEU A 78 5.43 15.01 -8.24
C LEU A 78 4.43 15.63 -7.25
N GLN A 79 3.13 15.53 -7.57
CA GLN A 79 2.08 16.01 -6.68
C GLN A 79 1.60 14.93 -5.73
N GLY A 80 1.85 13.65 -6.03
CA GLY A 80 1.46 12.55 -5.17
C GLY A 80 2.21 11.25 -5.47
N GLY A 81 1.90 10.23 -4.69
CA GLY A 81 2.40 8.87 -4.85
C GLY A 81 1.40 7.84 -4.34
N VAL A 82 1.40 6.67 -4.96
CA VAL A 82 0.87 5.44 -4.33
C VAL A 82 2.07 4.70 -3.76
N LEU A 83 2.18 4.70 -2.44
CA LEU A 83 3.40 4.30 -1.72
C LEU A 83 3.11 3.20 -0.71
N THR A 84 4.13 2.39 -0.39
CA THR A 84 4.02 1.41 0.69
C THR A 84 3.84 2.11 2.04
N SER A 85 3.16 1.43 2.95
CA SER A 85 3.07 1.84 4.35
C SER A 85 4.44 1.96 5.01
N SER A 86 5.37 1.06 4.69
CA SER A 86 6.73 1.04 5.23
C SER A 86 7.53 2.29 4.88
N GLU A 87 7.48 2.76 3.62
CA GLU A 87 8.17 3.99 3.24
C GLU A 87 7.49 5.22 3.87
N LEU A 88 6.16 5.22 3.92
CA LEU A 88 5.39 6.31 4.53
C LEU A 88 5.61 6.43 6.04
N SER A 89 6.14 5.42 6.71
CA SER A 89 6.57 5.50 8.12
C SER A 89 7.59 6.63 8.38
N LEU A 90 8.42 6.96 7.37
CA LEU A 90 9.38 8.08 7.44
C LEU A 90 8.71 9.45 7.47
N VAL A 91 7.43 9.53 7.08
CA VAL A 91 6.61 10.75 7.18
C VAL A 91 5.73 10.66 8.41
N TYR A 92 4.97 9.56 8.54
CA TYR A 92 4.02 9.32 9.61
C TYR A 92 4.20 7.91 10.22
N PRO A 93 4.71 7.81 11.48
CA PRO A 93 5.05 6.52 12.08
C PRO A 93 3.93 5.47 12.19
N ASP A 94 2.66 5.88 12.26
CA ASP A 94 1.53 4.91 12.32
C ASP A 94 1.07 4.42 10.94
N ALA A 95 1.65 4.92 9.83
CA ALA A 95 1.31 4.45 8.48
C ALA A 95 1.33 2.91 8.31
N PRO A 96 2.27 2.16 8.90
CA PRO A 96 2.28 0.70 8.83
C PRO A 96 1.50 0.00 9.96
N VAL A 97 0.52 0.64 10.61
CA VAL A 97 -0.27 0.01 11.68
C VAL A 97 -0.97 -1.28 11.25
N TYR A 98 -1.44 -1.38 10.01
CA TYR A 98 -2.02 -2.63 9.48
C TYR A 98 -0.99 -3.73 9.24
N SER A 99 0.29 -3.36 9.26
CA SER A 99 1.39 -4.28 9.08
C SER A 99 1.89 -4.90 10.39
N LEU A 100 1.25 -4.59 11.53
CA LEU A 100 1.57 -5.23 12.81
C LEU A 100 1.39 -6.75 12.72
N PRO A 101 2.37 -7.54 13.19
CA PRO A 101 2.41 -8.97 12.96
C PRO A 101 1.27 -9.68 13.69
N PHE A 102 0.59 -10.58 12.99
CA PHE A 102 -0.49 -11.43 13.51
C PHE A 102 -1.66 -10.66 14.15
N MET A 103 -1.89 -9.42 13.73
CA MET A 103 -2.96 -8.57 14.27
C MET A 103 -4.35 -8.90 13.71
N PHE A 104 -4.41 -9.53 12.53
CA PHE A 104 -5.65 -9.82 11.82
C PHE A 104 -5.68 -11.30 11.44
N ASP A 105 -6.79 -11.98 11.69
CA ASP A 105 -6.99 -13.36 11.28
C ASP A 105 -7.59 -13.44 9.88
N ASP A 106 -8.42 -12.46 9.52
CA ASP A 106 -9.10 -12.42 8.22
C ASP A 106 -9.35 -11.01 7.68
N TRP A 107 -10.02 -10.95 6.53
CA TRP A 107 -10.37 -9.69 5.86
C TRP A 107 -11.42 -8.88 6.62
N ASP A 108 -12.30 -9.52 7.38
CA ASP A 108 -13.39 -8.84 8.07
C ASP A 108 -12.83 -8.10 9.29
N ASP A 109 -11.82 -8.67 9.98
CA ASP A 109 -11.01 -7.95 10.98
C ASP A 109 -10.40 -6.67 10.41
N VAL A 110 -9.78 -6.78 9.23
CA VAL A 110 -9.16 -5.64 8.54
C VAL A 110 -10.19 -4.56 8.21
N GLN A 111 -11.37 -4.94 7.70
CA GLN A 111 -12.41 -3.98 7.35
C GLN A 111 -12.96 -3.25 8.59
N ARG A 112 -13.17 -3.96 9.70
CA ARG A 112 -13.57 -3.33 10.97
C ARG A 112 -12.49 -2.36 11.48
N ALA A 113 -11.24 -2.78 11.46
CA ALA A 113 -10.11 -1.95 11.87
C ALA A 113 -9.98 -0.69 11.01
N ARG A 114 -10.11 -0.82 9.68
CA ARG A 114 -10.04 0.31 8.75
C ARG A 114 -11.13 1.33 8.94
N ALA A 115 -12.37 0.91 9.18
CA ALA A 115 -13.46 1.83 9.48
C ALA A 115 -13.15 2.75 10.70
N ALA A 116 -12.44 2.21 11.71
CA ALA A 116 -12.04 2.97 12.89
C ALA A 116 -10.74 3.75 12.73
N VAL A 117 -9.76 3.21 12.00
CA VAL A 117 -8.37 3.70 11.97
C VAL A 117 -8.06 4.58 10.76
N ASP A 118 -8.65 4.33 9.58
CA ASP A 118 -8.40 5.13 8.37
C ASP A 118 -8.62 6.66 8.59
N PRO A 119 -9.66 7.12 9.31
CA PRO A 119 -9.84 8.55 9.60
C PRO A 119 -8.72 9.15 10.47
N LEU A 120 -8.18 8.36 11.40
CA LEU A 120 -7.05 8.77 12.24
C LEU A 120 -5.79 8.89 11.40
N LEU A 121 -5.57 7.94 10.49
CA LEU A 121 -4.43 7.97 9.60
C LEU A 121 -4.50 9.14 8.63
N ALA A 122 -5.69 9.41 8.06
CA ALA A 122 -5.93 10.55 7.18
C ALA A 122 -5.56 11.87 7.87
N LYS A 123 -5.98 12.04 9.14
CA LYS A 123 -5.62 13.20 9.95
C LYS A 123 -4.12 13.27 10.21
N GLY A 124 -3.50 12.16 10.61
CA GLY A 124 -2.07 12.09 10.89
C GLY A 124 -1.21 12.45 9.67
N PHE A 125 -1.56 11.94 8.49
CA PHE A 125 -0.93 12.34 7.22
C PHE A 125 -1.12 13.83 6.93
N GLN A 126 -2.34 14.35 7.10
CA GLN A 126 -2.64 15.76 6.83
C GLN A 126 -1.80 16.71 7.68
N GLU A 127 -1.64 16.41 8.97
CA GLU A 127 -0.77 17.17 9.89
C GLU A 127 0.69 17.19 9.45
N ARG A 128 1.11 16.19 8.66
CA ARG A 128 2.47 16.04 8.12
C ARG A 128 2.58 16.46 6.65
N GLY A 129 1.58 17.19 6.15
CA GLY A 129 1.60 17.78 4.82
C GLY A 129 1.24 16.83 3.69
N LEU A 130 0.59 15.70 3.98
CA LEU A 130 0.08 14.76 2.99
C LEU A 130 -1.44 14.59 3.10
N ARG A 131 -2.14 14.71 1.99
CA ARG A 131 -3.56 14.36 1.86
C ARG A 131 -3.69 12.89 1.48
N MET A 132 -4.28 12.07 2.33
CA MET A 132 -4.69 10.70 1.96
C MET A 132 -5.94 10.77 1.08
N LEU A 133 -5.84 10.34 -0.17
CA LEU A 133 -6.98 10.27 -1.12
C LEU A 133 -7.59 8.87 -1.19
N GLY A 134 -6.81 7.85 -0.84
CA GLY A 134 -7.25 6.47 -0.83
C GLY A 134 -6.26 5.59 -0.09
N VAL A 135 -6.78 4.49 0.43
CA VAL A 135 -6.03 3.44 1.13
C VAL A 135 -6.65 2.12 0.70
N SER A 136 -5.82 1.14 0.36
CA SER A 136 -6.33 -0.18 -0.05
C SER A 136 -5.34 -1.27 0.29
N GLY A 137 -5.87 -2.44 0.62
CA GLY A 137 -5.09 -3.64 0.88
C GLY A 137 -4.43 -4.19 -0.37
N VAL A 138 -3.26 -4.79 -0.21
CA VAL A 138 -2.65 -5.71 -1.18
C VAL A 138 -2.94 -7.17 -0.78
N GLY A 139 -3.25 -7.40 0.50
CA GLY A 139 -3.64 -8.70 1.07
C GLY A 139 -2.71 -9.16 2.19
N PHE A 140 -2.97 -10.37 2.70
CA PHE A 140 -2.09 -11.00 3.67
C PHE A 140 -0.76 -11.42 3.04
N ALA A 141 0.34 -11.09 3.71
CA ALA A 141 1.66 -11.56 3.35
C ALA A 141 1.92 -12.95 3.95
N TYR A 142 2.52 -13.80 3.12
CA TYR A 142 2.95 -15.14 3.45
C TYR A 142 4.44 -15.27 3.15
N LEU A 143 5.12 -16.13 3.91
CA LEU A 143 6.49 -16.47 3.62
C LEU A 143 6.52 -17.44 2.43
N MET A 144 7.27 -17.09 1.39
CA MET A 144 7.44 -17.90 0.17
C MET A 144 8.91 -18.04 -0.16
N GLY A 145 9.38 -19.24 -0.51
CA GLY A 145 10.77 -19.52 -0.85
C GLY A 145 10.94 -20.66 -1.85
N ASP A 146 12.18 -20.97 -2.20
CA ASP A 146 12.54 -22.03 -3.16
C ASP A 146 12.53 -23.45 -2.55
N ARG A 147 12.58 -23.54 -1.22
CA ARG A 147 12.65 -24.77 -0.44
C ARG A 147 11.54 -24.84 0.63
N PRO A 148 11.20 -26.05 1.14
CA PRO A 148 10.24 -26.18 2.23
C PRO A 148 10.66 -25.36 3.46
N LEU A 149 9.67 -24.75 4.12
CA LEU A 149 9.82 -23.97 5.35
C LEU A 149 8.84 -24.50 6.38
N ARG A 150 9.21 -25.57 7.10
CA ARG A 150 8.28 -26.31 7.99
C ARG A 150 8.61 -26.13 9.46
N ASP A 151 9.88 -26.01 9.80
CA ASP A 151 10.36 -25.93 11.16
C ASP A 151 11.52 -24.94 11.31
N ARG A 152 12.05 -24.85 12.54
CA ARG A 152 13.15 -23.95 12.89
C ARG A 152 14.42 -24.20 12.07
N GLY A 153 14.71 -25.47 11.77
CA GLY A 153 15.88 -25.85 10.99
C GLY A 153 15.75 -25.39 9.54
N ASP A 154 14.55 -25.53 8.97
CA ASP A 154 14.27 -25.03 7.63
C ASP A 154 14.37 -23.50 7.57
N VAL A 155 13.80 -22.76 8.52
CA VAL A 155 13.81 -21.29 8.46
C VAL A 155 15.16 -20.67 8.82
N ALA A 156 16.08 -21.44 9.42
CA ALA A 156 17.44 -20.98 9.67
C ALA A 156 18.19 -20.76 8.35
N GLY A 157 18.90 -19.64 8.25
CA GLY A 157 19.77 -19.34 7.11
C GLY A 157 19.06 -18.99 5.80
N ILE A 158 17.73 -18.80 5.79
CA ILE A 158 17.03 -18.21 4.65
C ILE A 158 17.55 -16.79 4.38
N LYS A 159 17.60 -16.39 3.12
CA LYS A 159 17.90 -15.02 2.71
C LYS A 159 16.58 -14.30 2.47
N LEU A 160 15.92 -13.96 3.57
CA LEU A 160 14.58 -13.39 3.57
C LEU A 160 14.60 -11.91 3.16
N TRP A 161 13.96 -11.58 2.05
CA TRP A 161 13.63 -10.20 1.71
C TRP A 161 12.47 -9.66 2.56
N VAL A 162 12.63 -8.41 3.00
CA VAL A 162 11.56 -7.55 3.52
C VAL A 162 11.59 -6.19 2.83
N PRO A 163 10.45 -5.46 2.74
CA PRO A 163 10.46 -4.13 2.17
C PRO A 163 11.45 -3.20 2.88
N GLN A 164 12.13 -2.35 2.13
CA GLN A 164 12.95 -1.29 2.73
C GLN A 164 12.11 -0.45 3.72
N ASN A 165 12.75 0.00 4.79
CA ASN A 165 12.15 0.79 5.86
C ASN A 165 11.00 0.09 6.62
N ASP A 166 10.76 -1.21 6.41
CA ASP A 166 9.77 -1.97 7.18
C ASP A 166 10.36 -2.43 8.52
N VAL A 167 10.43 -1.50 9.47
CA VAL A 167 10.95 -1.75 10.83
C VAL A 167 10.14 -2.82 11.56
N ILE A 168 8.84 -2.91 11.29
CA ILE A 168 7.96 -3.92 11.91
C ILE A 168 8.37 -5.31 11.42
N ALA A 169 8.48 -5.51 10.11
CA ALA A 169 8.91 -6.80 9.55
C ALA A 169 10.33 -7.15 10.02
N ILE A 170 11.27 -6.20 9.97
CA ILE A 170 12.66 -6.42 10.42
C ILE A 170 12.70 -6.93 11.86
N ARG A 171 12.11 -6.19 12.81
CA ARG A 171 12.10 -6.59 14.22
C ARG A 171 11.36 -7.89 14.46
N THR A 172 10.26 -8.14 13.75
CA THR A 172 9.48 -9.39 13.87
C THR A 172 10.34 -10.60 13.48
N PHE A 173 11.01 -10.53 12.34
CA PHE A 173 11.84 -11.64 11.87
C PHE A 173 13.12 -11.81 12.70
N GLU A 174 13.75 -10.71 13.14
CA GLU A 174 14.89 -10.75 14.06
C GLU A 174 14.52 -11.41 15.39
N ALA A 175 13.36 -11.06 15.96
CA ALA A 175 12.83 -11.71 17.17
C ALA A 175 12.51 -13.20 16.94
N ALA A 176 12.17 -13.58 15.70
CA ALA A 176 12.02 -14.97 15.28
C ALA A 176 13.36 -15.67 14.96
N GLY A 177 14.50 -14.98 15.06
CA GLY A 177 15.84 -15.54 14.81
C GLY A 177 16.24 -15.59 13.34
N ILE A 178 15.58 -14.81 12.48
CA ILE A 178 15.89 -14.64 11.06
C ILE A 178 16.48 -13.25 10.87
N SER A 179 17.58 -13.13 10.13
CA SER A 179 18.16 -11.83 9.75
C SER A 179 17.68 -11.45 8.35
N PRO A 180 16.66 -10.59 8.20
CA PRO A 180 16.13 -10.24 6.89
C PRO A 180 17.03 -9.26 6.13
N ILE A 181 16.86 -9.20 4.82
CA ILE A 181 17.58 -8.37 3.86
C ILE A 181 16.60 -7.30 3.33
N PRO A 182 16.66 -6.05 3.84
CA PRO A 182 15.78 -4.98 3.40
C PRO A 182 16.20 -4.46 2.03
N LEU A 183 15.30 -4.49 1.03
CA LEU A 183 15.55 -3.97 -0.30
C LEU A 183 14.32 -3.22 -0.85
N PRO A 184 14.52 -2.23 -1.76
CA PRO A 184 13.42 -1.71 -2.57
C PRO A 184 12.73 -2.84 -3.33
N ILE A 185 11.40 -2.82 -3.41
CA ILE A 185 10.61 -3.87 -4.10
C ILE A 185 11.02 -4.09 -5.56
N GLY A 186 11.49 -3.03 -6.24
CA GLY A 186 11.95 -3.07 -7.63
C GLY A 186 13.23 -3.90 -7.84
N ASP A 187 14.03 -4.10 -6.78
CA ASP A 187 15.29 -4.83 -6.85
C ASP A 187 15.10 -6.34 -6.59
N VAL A 188 13.94 -6.74 -6.07
CA VAL A 188 13.69 -8.10 -5.57
C VAL A 188 13.69 -9.13 -6.69
N PHE A 189 13.11 -8.81 -7.85
CA PHE A 189 13.11 -9.76 -8.97
C PHE A 189 14.53 -10.17 -9.35
N THR A 190 15.41 -9.19 -9.56
CA THR A 190 16.83 -9.45 -9.86
C THR A 190 17.52 -10.17 -8.71
N SER A 191 17.21 -9.80 -7.47
CA SER A 191 17.78 -10.42 -6.26
C SER A 191 17.43 -11.90 -6.12
N LEU A 192 16.21 -12.29 -6.50
CA LEU A 192 15.77 -13.69 -6.61
C LEU A 192 16.48 -14.42 -7.76
N GLN A 193 16.75 -13.74 -8.87
CA GLN A 193 17.51 -14.34 -9.99
C GLN A 193 18.96 -14.63 -9.61
N THR A 194 19.60 -13.75 -8.84
CA THR A 194 21.00 -13.89 -8.42
C THR A 194 21.19 -14.73 -7.16
N GLY A 195 20.10 -15.05 -6.45
CA GLY A 195 20.17 -15.74 -5.15
C GLY A 195 20.70 -14.86 -4.01
N MET A 196 20.67 -13.54 -4.18
CA MET A 196 20.90 -12.60 -3.08
C MET A 196 19.81 -12.71 -2.01
N VAL A 197 18.57 -12.96 -2.45
CA VAL A 197 17.45 -13.37 -1.62
C VAL A 197 16.85 -14.65 -2.21
N ASP A 198 16.35 -15.54 -1.37
CA ASP A 198 15.73 -16.82 -1.76
C ASP A 198 14.31 -16.97 -1.20
N THR A 199 13.94 -16.09 -0.28
CA THR A 199 12.66 -16.11 0.42
C THR A 199 12.10 -14.69 0.46
N VAL A 200 10.79 -14.53 0.32
CA VAL A 200 10.08 -13.25 0.39
C VAL A 200 8.89 -13.37 1.36
N ALA A 201 8.55 -12.27 2.02
CA ALA A 201 7.27 -12.12 2.71
C ALA A 201 6.35 -11.20 1.87
N ASN A 202 5.39 -11.77 1.13
CA ASN A 202 4.49 -11.00 0.26
C ASN A 202 3.17 -11.73 0.00
N THR A 203 2.26 -11.12 -0.75
CA THR A 203 0.96 -11.70 -1.10
C THR A 203 1.06 -12.61 -2.33
N PRO A 204 0.18 -13.63 -2.48
CA PRO A 204 0.14 -14.48 -3.67
C PRO A 204 -0.03 -13.68 -4.97
N SER A 205 -0.91 -12.69 -4.98
CA SER A 205 -1.12 -11.82 -6.15
C SER A 205 0.11 -10.96 -6.45
N GLY A 206 0.81 -10.47 -5.42
CA GLY A 206 2.06 -9.74 -5.56
C GLY A 206 3.17 -10.59 -6.17
N ALA A 207 3.33 -11.84 -5.73
CA ALA A 207 4.32 -12.77 -6.28
C ALA A 207 4.10 -13.04 -7.78
N ILE A 208 2.85 -13.06 -8.26
CA ILE A 208 2.53 -13.16 -9.69
C ILE A 208 2.82 -11.83 -10.40
N ALA A 209 2.25 -10.73 -9.91
CA ALA A 209 2.31 -9.42 -10.58
C ALA A 209 3.74 -8.89 -10.74
N LEU A 210 4.63 -9.21 -9.78
CA LEU A 210 6.04 -8.84 -9.79
C LEU A 210 6.93 -9.93 -10.40
N GLN A 211 6.33 -10.99 -10.95
CA GLN A 211 7.00 -12.10 -11.63
C GLN A 211 7.98 -12.89 -10.74
N TRP A 212 7.76 -12.90 -9.42
CA TRP A 212 8.61 -13.63 -8.47
C TRP A 212 8.30 -15.12 -8.43
N HIS A 213 7.07 -15.52 -8.75
CA HIS A 213 6.57 -16.89 -8.69
C HIS A 213 7.47 -17.94 -9.36
N GLY A 214 8.20 -17.60 -10.43
CA GLY A 214 9.14 -18.52 -11.08
C GLY A 214 10.36 -18.94 -10.23
N LYS A 215 10.57 -18.30 -9.07
CA LYS A 215 11.64 -18.60 -8.10
C LYS A 215 11.11 -19.08 -6.75
N LEU A 216 9.79 -19.19 -6.59
CA LEU A 216 9.14 -19.53 -5.32
C LEU A 216 8.39 -20.84 -5.50
N GLY A 217 8.86 -21.89 -4.84
CA GLY A 217 8.29 -23.25 -4.91
C GLY A 217 7.47 -23.65 -3.69
N HIS A 218 7.65 -22.95 -2.57
CA HIS A 218 6.99 -23.24 -1.31
C HIS A 218 6.40 -21.99 -0.69
N MET A 219 5.23 -22.13 -0.06
CA MET A 219 4.58 -21.10 0.75
C MET A 219 4.23 -21.67 2.12
N VAL A 220 4.48 -20.89 3.18
CA VAL A 220 4.01 -21.22 4.52
C VAL A 220 2.55 -20.77 4.66
N ASP A 221 1.67 -21.67 5.07
CA ASP A 221 0.27 -21.38 5.38
C ASP A 221 0.13 -20.69 6.74
N LEU A 222 0.67 -19.47 6.81
CA LEU A 222 0.66 -18.64 7.99
C LEU A 222 0.56 -17.17 7.55
N PRO A 223 -0.62 -16.54 7.63
CA PRO A 223 -0.72 -15.11 7.37
C PRO A 223 0.10 -14.36 8.44
N LEU A 224 1.07 -13.58 7.98
CA LEU A 224 2.01 -12.88 8.86
C LEU A 224 1.52 -11.48 9.21
N THR A 225 1.06 -10.75 8.20
CA THR A 225 0.72 -9.33 8.29
C THR A 225 -0.19 -8.93 7.13
N PHE A 226 -0.91 -7.82 7.27
CA PHE A 226 -1.74 -7.27 6.20
C PHE A 226 -1.01 -6.12 5.49
N VAL A 227 -0.75 -6.31 4.19
CA VAL A 227 -0.05 -5.33 3.37
C VAL A 227 -1.04 -4.29 2.85
N ILE A 228 -0.71 -3.01 3.00
CA ILE A 228 -1.54 -1.89 2.56
C ILE A 228 -0.72 -0.86 1.78
N GLY A 229 -1.36 -0.19 0.83
CA GLY A 229 -0.81 0.95 0.10
C GLY A 229 -1.67 2.20 0.27
N TYR A 230 -1.02 3.36 0.25
CA TYR A 230 -1.71 4.65 0.38
C TYR A 230 -1.50 5.49 -0.87
N LEU A 231 -2.61 6.01 -1.42
CA LEU A 231 -2.57 7.10 -2.37
C LEU A 231 -2.56 8.42 -1.58
N VAL A 232 -1.41 9.10 -1.62
CA VAL A 232 -1.20 10.39 -0.96
C VAL A 232 -0.88 11.50 -1.96
N LEU A 233 -1.37 12.70 -1.68
CA LEU A 233 -1.09 13.92 -2.41
C LEU A 233 -0.37 14.91 -1.49
N ASP A 234 0.56 15.70 -2.00
CA ASP A 234 1.13 16.83 -1.25
C ASP A 234 0.00 17.81 -0.88
N GLU A 235 -0.05 18.20 0.40
CA GLU A 235 -1.13 19.03 0.93
C GLU A 235 -1.14 20.43 0.31
N LYS A 236 0.01 20.94 -0.18
CA LYS A 236 0.03 22.22 -0.91
C LYS A 236 -0.58 22.08 -2.29
N ALA A 237 -0.36 20.95 -2.97
CA ALA A 237 -1.04 20.63 -4.23
C ALA A 237 -2.55 20.48 -4.04
N TRP A 238 -2.98 19.81 -2.96
CA TRP A 238 -4.38 19.71 -2.57
C TRP A 238 -5.03 21.09 -2.36
N LYS A 239 -4.40 21.96 -1.57
CA LYS A 239 -4.92 23.30 -1.24
C LYS A 239 -5.03 24.27 -2.43
N ARG A 240 -4.40 23.96 -3.56
CA ARG A 240 -4.53 24.74 -4.80
C ARG A 240 -5.79 24.40 -5.59
N LEU A 241 -6.41 23.25 -5.33
CA LEU A 241 -7.65 22.83 -5.97
C LEU A 241 -8.82 23.64 -5.41
N SER A 242 -9.84 23.88 -6.25
CA SER A 242 -11.10 24.44 -5.77
C SER A 242 -11.83 23.44 -4.85
N PRO A 243 -12.73 23.89 -3.95
CA PRO A 243 -13.47 22.96 -3.08
C PRO A 243 -14.26 21.88 -3.85
N ALA A 244 -14.83 22.24 -5.02
CA ALA A 244 -15.54 21.28 -5.87
C ALA A 244 -14.59 20.23 -6.46
N ASP A 245 -13.40 20.64 -6.87
CA ASP A 245 -12.36 19.78 -7.43
C ASP A 245 -11.74 18.86 -6.35
N GLN A 246 -11.58 19.38 -5.13
CA GLN A 246 -11.19 18.59 -3.96
C GLN A 246 -12.21 17.47 -3.70
N GLN A 247 -13.50 17.82 -3.66
CA GLN A 247 -14.55 16.83 -3.43
C GLN A 247 -14.60 15.77 -4.53
N LEU A 248 -14.53 16.17 -5.80
CA LEU A 248 -14.48 15.25 -6.93
C LEU A 248 -13.29 14.29 -6.83
N LEU A 249 -12.10 14.82 -6.54
CA LEU A 249 -10.87 14.02 -6.40
C LEU A 249 -10.98 13.02 -5.23
N ALA A 250 -11.44 13.45 -4.06
CA ALA A 250 -11.61 12.59 -2.90
C ALA A 250 -12.67 11.49 -3.14
N THR A 251 -13.79 11.83 -3.75
CA THR A 251 -14.85 10.86 -4.04
C THR A 251 -14.39 9.81 -5.05
N ALA A 252 -13.78 10.22 -6.17
CA ALA A 252 -13.34 9.30 -7.22
C ALA A 252 -12.31 8.28 -6.69
N PHE A 253 -11.27 8.76 -5.98
CA PHE A 253 -10.22 7.89 -5.44
C PHE A 253 -10.66 7.09 -4.21
N GLY A 254 -11.54 7.64 -3.36
CA GLY A 254 -12.15 6.89 -2.26
C GLY A 254 -13.01 5.72 -2.78
N ASN A 255 -13.80 5.94 -3.82
CA ASN A 255 -14.58 4.87 -4.47
C ASN A 255 -13.70 3.82 -5.13
N ALA A 256 -12.61 4.24 -5.79
CA ALA A 256 -11.66 3.33 -6.39
C ALA A 256 -10.94 2.46 -5.35
N ALA A 257 -10.56 3.02 -4.21
CA ALA A 257 -9.97 2.27 -3.10
C ALA A 257 -10.91 1.15 -2.60
N THR A 258 -12.20 1.45 -2.42
CA THR A 258 -13.21 0.43 -2.03
C THR A 258 -13.34 -0.68 -3.07
N ARG A 259 -13.35 -0.34 -4.37
CA ARG A 259 -13.41 -1.36 -5.45
C ARG A 259 -12.12 -2.18 -5.53
N MET A 260 -10.97 -1.57 -5.25
CA MET A 260 -9.69 -2.26 -5.20
C MET A 260 -9.66 -3.32 -4.10
N ASP A 261 -10.18 -3.05 -2.90
CA ASP A 261 -10.18 -4.04 -1.81
C ASP A 261 -10.96 -5.31 -2.18
N ALA A 262 -12.16 -5.15 -2.76
CA ALA A 262 -12.96 -6.29 -3.22
C ALA A 262 -12.22 -7.09 -4.32
N THR A 263 -11.56 -6.37 -5.23
CA THR A 263 -10.75 -6.97 -6.28
C THR A 263 -9.54 -7.70 -5.73
N VAL A 264 -8.82 -7.13 -4.77
CA VAL A 264 -7.61 -7.70 -4.18
C VAL A 264 -7.93 -8.97 -3.39
N LYS A 265 -9.02 -9.00 -2.62
CA LYS A 265 -9.45 -10.21 -1.91
C LYS A 265 -9.66 -11.37 -2.89
N ARG A 266 -10.40 -11.12 -3.98
CA ARG A 266 -10.63 -12.11 -5.05
C ARG A 266 -9.33 -12.52 -5.75
N ASP A 267 -8.52 -11.55 -6.14
CA ASP A 267 -7.32 -11.78 -6.95
C ASP A 267 -6.24 -12.55 -6.15
N ASN A 268 -6.14 -12.36 -4.83
CA ASN A 268 -5.25 -13.17 -4.00
C ASN A 268 -5.67 -14.64 -3.91
N LEU A 269 -6.97 -14.91 -3.77
CA LEU A 269 -7.49 -16.29 -3.79
C LEU A 269 -7.21 -16.95 -5.15
N ALA A 270 -7.51 -16.25 -6.25
CA ALA A 270 -7.23 -16.74 -7.60
C ALA A 270 -5.74 -16.95 -7.85
N ALA A 271 -4.89 -16.04 -7.37
CA ALA A 271 -3.44 -16.15 -7.47
C ALA A 271 -2.89 -17.35 -6.71
N LEU A 272 -3.35 -17.59 -5.47
CA LEU A 272 -2.95 -18.76 -4.70
C LEU A 272 -3.27 -20.06 -5.43
N GLU A 273 -4.49 -20.18 -5.98
CA GLU A 273 -4.88 -21.36 -6.75
C GLU A 273 -4.08 -21.50 -8.05
N ALA A 274 -3.73 -20.40 -8.71
CA ALA A 274 -2.85 -20.42 -9.88
C ALA A 274 -1.43 -20.88 -9.51
N LEU A 275 -0.86 -20.39 -8.41
CA LEU A 275 0.45 -20.81 -7.91
C LEU A 275 0.47 -22.31 -7.61
N LYS A 276 -0.55 -22.85 -6.92
CA LYS A 276 -0.68 -24.29 -6.65
C LYS A 276 -0.71 -25.10 -7.94
N LYS A 277 -1.47 -24.66 -8.96
CA LYS A 277 -1.51 -25.31 -10.29
C LYS A 277 -0.17 -25.28 -11.01
N GLN A 278 0.69 -24.31 -10.71
CA GLN A 278 2.05 -24.19 -11.23
C GLN A 278 3.08 -24.98 -10.39
N GLY A 279 2.64 -25.72 -9.37
CA GLY A 279 3.51 -26.59 -8.56
C GLY A 279 3.94 -26.01 -7.21
N MET A 280 3.47 -24.81 -6.83
CA MET A 280 3.70 -24.25 -5.49
C MET A 280 3.15 -25.20 -4.41
N GLN A 281 4.00 -25.58 -3.46
CA GLN A 281 3.59 -26.37 -2.30
C GLN A 281 3.27 -25.45 -1.12
N VAL A 282 2.02 -25.47 -0.69
CA VAL A 282 1.56 -24.76 0.50
C VAL A 282 1.65 -25.70 1.69
N ASN A 283 2.49 -25.35 2.67
CA ASN A 283 2.78 -26.19 3.83
C ASN A 283 2.46 -25.45 5.12
N ALA A 284 1.85 -26.13 6.09
CA ALA A 284 1.74 -25.61 7.43
C ALA A 284 3.11 -25.56 8.11
N LEU A 285 3.33 -24.54 8.92
CA LEU A 285 4.45 -24.48 9.85
C LEU A 285 4.15 -25.40 11.04
N ALA A 286 5.18 -26.01 11.64
CA ALA A 286 5.01 -26.78 12.86
C ALA A 286 4.31 -25.93 13.95
N PRO A 287 3.31 -26.46 14.68
CA PRO A 287 2.50 -25.67 15.61
C PRO A 287 3.34 -24.91 16.65
N GLU A 288 4.39 -25.52 17.17
CA GLU A 288 5.32 -24.90 18.11
C GLU A 288 6.08 -23.71 17.50
N GLU A 289 6.45 -23.80 16.23
CA GLU A 289 7.16 -22.76 15.51
C GLU A 289 6.22 -21.61 15.13
N ALA A 290 4.98 -21.92 14.73
CA ALA A 290 3.93 -20.93 14.51
C ALA A 290 3.59 -20.15 15.80
N ALA A 291 3.47 -20.86 16.94
CA ALA A 291 3.26 -20.24 18.24
C ALA A 291 4.43 -19.34 18.65
N ARG A 292 5.68 -19.77 18.38
CA ARG A 292 6.88 -18.98 18.62
C ARG A 292 6.88 -17.68 17.82
N TRP A 293 6.51 -17.72 16.54
CA TRP A 293 6.43 -16.51 15.70
C TRP A 293 5.34 -15.56 16.18
N ARG A 294 4.16 -16.08 16.55
CA ARG A 294 3.09 -15.27 17.15
C ARG A 294 3.54 -14.57 18.43
N ALA A 295 4.23 -15.29 19.31
CA ALA A 295 4.79 -14.72 20.53
C ALA A 295 5.86 -13.65 20.24
N ALA A 296 6.74 -13.88 19.26
CA ALA A 296 7.73 -12.90 18.83
C ALA A 296 7.06 -11.63 18.27
N GLY A 297 6.06 -11.78 17.41
CA GLY A 297 5.28 -10.66 16.87
C GLY A 297 4.58 -9.86 17.97
N ALA A 298 3.88 -10.54 18.90
CA ALA A 298 3.24 -9.89 20.04
C ALA A 298 4.24 -9.12 20.92
N GLY A 299 5.44 -9.70 21.15
CA GLY A 299 6.52 -9.05 21.88
C GLY A 299 7.02 -7.77 21.19
N VAL A 300 7.17 -7.80 19.86
CA VAL A 300 7.56 -6.62 19.07
C VAL A 300 6.50 -5.52 19.16
N VAL A 301 5.21 -5.85 19.03
CA VAL A 301 4.13 -4.87 19.18
C VAL A 301 4.17 -4.23 20.57
N ALA A 302 4.32 -5.03 21.63
CA ALA A 302 4.38 -4.53 23.00
C ALA A 302 5.60 -3.63 23.25
N ASP A 303 6.78 -3.99 22.74
CA ASP A 303 8.00 -3.16 22.84
C ASP A 303 7.84 -1.83 22.10
N MET A 304 7.25 -1.84 20.90
CA MET A 304 6.98 -0.61 20.14
C MET A 304 6.01 0.33 20.87
N GLU A 305 4.95 -0.21 21.49
CA GLU A 305 4.04 0.59 22.32
C GLU A 305 4.74 1.17 23.55
N ALA A 306 5.55 0.35 24.25
CA ALA A 306 6.29 0.79 25.43
C ALA A 306 7.30 1.92 25.11
N ARG A 307 7.85 1.91 23.89
CA ARG A 307 8.74 2.96 23.37
C ARG A 307 8.01 4.19 22.83
N GLY A 308 6.67 4.17 22.77
CA GLY A 308 5.87 5.24 22.20
C GLY A 308 6.02 5.38 20.67
N GLU A 309 6.44 4.31 19.99
CA GLU A 309 6.58 4.27 18.54
C GLU A 309 5.23 4.05 17.83
N LEU A 310 4.20 3.63 18.57
CA LEU A 310 2.83 3.47 18.10
C LEU A 310 1.91 4.43 18.84
N SER A 311 1.05 5.14 18.10
CA SER A 311 0.10 6.09 18.69
C SER A 311 -0.91 5.36 19.60
N PRO A 312 -1.02 5.76 20.88
CA PRO A 312 -2.01 5.16 21.79
C PRO A 312 -3.46 5.31 21.28
N VAL A 313 -3.75 6.40 20.57
CA VAL A 313 -5.08 6.66 20.00
C VAL A 313 -5.40 5.68 18.88
N VAL A 314 -4.43 5.45 17.98
CA VAL A 314 -4.57 4.49 16.88
C VAL A 314 -4.67 3.07 17.42
N MET A 315 -3.80 2.68 18.36
CA MET A 315 -3.82 1.35 18.97
C MET A 315 -5.11 1.07 19.76
N THR A 316 -5.65 2.07 20.46
CA THR A 316 -6.93 1.92 21.16
C THR A 316 -8.09 1.72 20.17
N ALA A 317 -8.13 2.51 19.08
CA ALA A 317 -9.14 2.36 18.04
C ALA A 317 -9.06 0.98 17.35
N LEU A 318 -7.84 0.54 17.03
CA LEU A 318 -7.57 -0.78 16.44
C LEU A 318 -8.09 -1.91 17.35
N ARG A 319 -7.66 -1.94 18.62
CA ARG A 319 -8.09 -2.99 19.56
C ARG A 319 -9.59 -3.00 19.79
N ARG A 320 -10.21 -1.81 19.89
CA ARG A 320 -11.66 -1.70 20.06
C ARG A 320 -12.41 -2.26 18.85
N ALA A 321 -11.92 -2.01 17.64
CA ALA A 321 -12.52 -2.52 16.41
C ALA A 321 -12.41 -4.05 16.30
N LEU A 322 -11.32 -4.63 16.81
CA LEU A 322 -11.09 -6.07 16.80
C LEU A 322 -11.82 -6.81 17.93
N ALA A 323 -12.01 -6.20 19.11
CA ALA A 323 -12.69 -6.82 20.25
C ALA A 323 -14.21 -7.03 20.04
N GLY A 324 -14.83 -6.33 19.08
CA GLY A 324 -16.26 -6.40 18.80
C GLY A 324 -16.75 -7.69 18.11
N SER A 325 -15.94 -8.74 18.02
CA SER A 325 -16.28 -10.05 17.42
C SER A 325 -16.62 -11.14 18.45
N GLY A 326 -16.63 -10.81 19.75
CA GLY A 326 -16.79 -11.79 20.83
C GLY A 326 -18.21 -11.99 21.37
N ASP A 327 -19.17 -11.13 20.99
CA ASP A 327 -20.56 -11.20 21.46
C ASP A 327 -21.49 -10.82 20.29
N ASP A 328 -21.85 -11.81 19.46
CA ASP A 328 -23.09 -11.83 18.65
C ASP A 328 -23.48 -13.30 18.37
#